data_AF-A0A2U9IWP0-F1
#
_entry.id   AF-A0A2U9IWP0-F1
#
_cell.length_a   1.000
_cell.length_b   1.000
_cell.length_c   1.000
_cell.angle_alpha   90.00
_cell.angle_beta   90.00
_cell.angle_gamma   90.00
#
_symmetry.space_group_name_H-M   'P 1'
#
loop_
_entity.id
_entity.type
_entity.pdbx_description
1 polymer ?
#
loop_
_entity_poly.entity_id
_entity_poly.type
_entity_poly.pdbx_seq_one_letter_code
_entity_poly.pdbx_strand_id
1 'polypeptide(L)'
;MRWVHGSRGWKCDECYLAFTKGIQHENSLGCWKIGIPLSSLNVDLGDLLVLLEEMKVPWKFSRFAFPVSAMSRGILIIYTGSKDEMERVMGELGPLIRRVGSLERKFFDVFVNVEWKGGINYRRGCPEFDKFGDWRSWGKETH
;
A
#
# COMPACT_ATOMS: atom_id res chain seq x y z
N MET A 1 -2.31 6.43 16.16
CA MET A 1 -1.43 6.12 15.02
C MET A 1 -1.17 7.43 14.27
N ARG A 2 0.08 7.78 13.97
CA ARG A 2 0.42 9.05 13.29
C ARG A 2 1.02 8.75 11.93
N TRP A 3 0.33 9.18 10.87
CA TRP A 3 0.81 9.07 9.50
C TRP A 3 1.77 10.22 9.17
N VAL A 4 2.91 9.86 8.61
CA VAL A 4 3.87 10.78 8.00
C VAL A 4 3.75 10.62 6.49
N HIS A 5 3.75 11.74 5.76
CA HIS A 5 3.53 11.78 4.32
C HIS A 5 4.71 12.49 3.67
N GLY A 6 5.14 11.99 2.51
CA GLY A 6 5.98 12.72 1.56
C GLY A 6 5.23 12.92 0.25
N SER A 7 5.87 13.61 -0.70
CA SER A 7 5.40 13.88 -2.08
C SER A 7 3.86 14.04 -2.24
N ARG A 8 3.42 15.30 -2.34
CA ARG A 8 2.00 15.73 -2.31
C ARG A 8 1.06 14.91 -3.20
N GLY A 9 -0.09 14.55 -2.63
CA GLY A 9 -1.35 14.48 -3.37
C GLY A 9 -1.67 13.13 -3.97
N TRP A 10 -2.38 12.30 -3.21
CA TRP A 10 -3.29 11.33 -3.80
C TRP A 10 -4.73 11.72 -3.48
N LYS A 11 -5.66 11.48 -4.41
CA LYS A 11 -7.07 11.87 -4.32
C LYS A 11 -7.88 11.01 -3.33
N CYS A 12 -7.33 10.78 -2.15
CA CYS A 12 -7.94 9.92 -1.13
C CYS A 12 -9.23 10.50 -0.57
N ASP A 13 -9.31 11.83 -0.41
CA ASP A 13 -10.50 12.47 0.16
C ASP A 13 -11.72 12.34 -0.75
N GLU A 14 -11.54 12.51 -2.07
CA GLU A 14 -12.59 12.29 -3.07
C GLU A 14 -13.09 10.83 -3.04
N CYS A 15 -12.16 9.87 -3.02
CA CYS A 15 -12.50 8.45 -2.89
C CYS A 15 -13.27 8.18 -1.61
N TYR A 16 -12.82 8.72 -0.47
CA TYR A 16 -13.46 8.51 0.82
C TYR A 16 -14.87 9.11 0.87
N LEU A 17 -15.05 10.33 0.35
CA LEU A 17 -16.36 10.95 0.23
C LEU A 17 -17.32 10.11 -0.61
N ALA A 18 -16.87 9.58 -1.76
CA ALA A 18 -17.69 8.65 -2.56
C ALA A 18 -18.01 7.36 -1.81
N PHE A 19 -17.03 6.79 -1.09
CA PHE A 19 -17.23 5.60 -0.28
C PHE A 19 -18.33 5.79 0.79
N THR A 20 -18.36 6.94 1.48
CA THR A 20 -19.39 7.26 2.48
C THR A 20 -20.79 7.33 1.88
N LYS A 21 -20.90 7.59 0.57
CA LYS A 21 -22.15 7.57 -0.20
C LYS A 21 -22.48 6.20 -0.79
N GLY A 22 -21.69 5.16 -0.48
CA GLY A 22 -21.89 3.82 -1.04
C GLY A 22 -21.40 3.66 -2.47
N ILE A 23 -20.59 4.58 -3.00
CA ILE A 23 -20.13 4.58 -4.39
C ILE A 23 -18.66 4.15 -4.47
N GLN A 24 -18.35 3.26 -5.42
CA GLN A 24 -16.96 2.94 -5.76
C GLN A 24 -16.42 4.00 -6.73
N HIS A 25 -15.54 4.87 -6.23
CA HIS A 25 -14.96 5.94 -7.04
C HIS A 25 -14.00 5.38 -8.11
N GLU A 26 -13.99 5.94 -9.32
CA GLU A 26 -13.13 5.48 -10.42
C GLU A 26 -11.63 5.50 -10.06
N ASN A 27 -11.15 6.54 -9.38
CA ASN A 27 -9.80 6.58 -8.82
C ASN A 27 -9.45 5.34 -7.95
N SER A 28 -10.42 4.72 -7.25
CA SER A 28 -10.17 3.50 -6.47
C SER A 28 -9.89 2.28 -7.36
N LEU A 29 -10.38 2.29 -8.59
CA LEU A 29 -10.17 1.27 -9.62
C LEU A 29 -8.83 1.42 -10.34
N GLY A 30 -8.27 2.64 -10.38
CA GLY A 30 -6.97 2.93 -11.01
C GLY A 30 -5.80 3.03 -10.02
N CYS A 31 -6.07 3.28 -8.74
CA CYS A 31 -5.03 3.46 -7.72
C CYS A 31 -4.44 2.13 -7.27
N TRP A 32 -3.14 1.98 -7.46
CA TRP A 32 -2.35 0.89 -6.91
C TRP A 32 -1.61 1.36 -5.65
N LYS A 33 -1.48 0.45 -4.69
CA LYS A 33 -0.77 0.67 -3.44
C LYS A 33 0.25 -0.41 -3.23
N ILE A 34 1.47 0.00 -2.96
CA ILE A 34 2.57 -0.87 -2.57
C ILE A 34 2.75 -0.71 -1.07
N GLY A 35 2.66 -1.81 -0.33
CA GLY A 35 2.90 -1.86 1.11
C GLY A 35 4.23 -2.53 1.44
N ILE A 36 5.04 -1.83 2.22
CA ILE A 36 6.34 -2.29 2.70
C ILE A 36 6.30 -2.29 4.23
N PRO A 37 6.17 -3.47 4.86
CA PRO A 37 6.25 -3.57 6.32
C PRO A 37 7.61 -3.06 6.80
N LEU A 38 7.66 -2.24 7.85
CA LEU A 38 8.92 -1.62 8.27
C LEU A 38 9.97 -2.64 8.78
N SER A 39 9.54 -3.83 9.17
CA SER A 39 10.39 -4.97 9.54
C SER A 39 11.16 -5.58 8.35
N SER A 40 10.68 -5.33 7.12
CA SER A 40 11.17 -5.93 5.87
C SER A 40 12.32 -5.13 5.24
N LEU A 41 12.61 -3.93 5.74
CA LEU A 41 13.68 -3.10 5.23
C LEU A 41 15.06 -3.67 5.60
N ASN A 42 15.95 -3.71 4.61
CA ASN A 42 17.39 -3.96 4.80
C ASN A 42 18.19 -2.64 4.94
N VAL A 43 17.55 -1.50 4.70
CA VAL A 43 18.12 -0.15 4.78
C VAL A 43 17.43 0.66 5.87
N ASP A 44 18.02 1.80 6.24
CA ASP A 44 17.32 2.73 7.12
C ASP A 44 16.08 3.30 6.44
N LEU A 45 15.03 3.58 7.23
CA LEU A 45 13.80 4.16 6.70
C LEU A 45 14.07 5.53 6.06
N GLY A 46 14.89 6.37 6.69
CA GLY A 46 15.23 7.70 6.18
C GLY A 46 15.83 7.66 4.78
N ASP A 47 16.80 6.77 4.55
CA ASP A 47 17.44 6.59 3.24
C ASP A 47 16.42 6.18 2.17
N LEU A 48 15.51 5.26 2.52
CA LEU A 48 14.43 4.88 1.62
C LEU A 48 13.49 6.05 1.33
N LEU A 49 13.14 6.88 2.32
CA LEU A 49 12.28 8.04 2.09
C LEU A 49 12.91 9.06 1.15
N VAL A 50 14.22 9.29 1.25
CA VAL A 50 14.95 10.15 0.30
C VAL A 50 14.84 9.60 -1.12
N LEU A 51 15.09 8.30 -1.29
CA LEU A 51 14.93 7.63 -2.59
C LEU A 51 13.52 7.80 -3.17
N LEU A 52 12.46 7.67 -2.35
CA LEU A 52 11.08 7.83 -2.82
C LEU A 52 10.77 9.26 -3.26
N GLU A 53 11.35 10.27 -2.60
CA GLU A 53 11.24 11.66 -3.02
C GLU A 53 11.97 11.89 -4.36
N GLU A 54 13.15 11.30 -4.56
CA GLU A 54 13.89 11.34 -5.83
C GLU A 54 13.11 10.66 -6.97
N MET A 55 12.47 9.53 -6.68
CA MET A 55 11.58 8.82 -7.59
C MET A 55 10.27 9.57 -7.86
N LYS A 56 9.97 10.62 -7.09
CA LYS A 56 8.73 11.43 -7.16
C LYS A 56 7.45 10.60 -6.99
N VAL A 57 7.52 9.53 -6.20
CA VAL A 57 6.36 8.67 -5.93
C VAL A 57 5.68 9.08 -4.62
N PRO A 58 4.36 9.31 -4.58
CA PRO A 58 3.63 9.62 -3.35
C PRO A 58 3.76 8.50 -2.33
N TRP A 59 4.11 8.85 -1.09
CA TRP A 59 4.26 7.86 -0.03
C TRP A 59 3.71 8.35 1.31
N LYS A 60 3.35 7.39 2.16
CA LYS A 60 3.10 7.64 3.57
C LYS A 60 3.55 6.46 4.41
N PHE A 61 3.99 6.68 5.64
CA PHE A 61 4.23 5.58 6.57
C PHE A 61 3.63 5.85 7.93
N SER A 62 3.43 4.79 8.69
CA SER A 62 3.17 4.87 10.12
C SER A 62 3.84 3.72 10.85
N ARG A 63 4.33 4.02 12.05
CA ARG A 63 4.64 3.00 13.05
C ARG A 63 3.37 2.63 13.80
N PHE A 64 3.20 1.36 14.11
CA PHE A 64 2.04 0.88 14.85
C PHE A 64 2.31 0.95 16.35
N ALA A 65 1.29 1.30 17.12
CA ALA A 65 1.36 1.29 18.59
C ALA A 65 0.88 -0.07 19.12
N PHE A 66 1.19 -0.36 20.38
CA PHE A 66 0.65 -1.52 21.08
C PHE A 66 -0.89 -1.44 21.14
N PRO A 67 -1.62 -2.55 20.94
CA PRO A 67 -1.13 -3.93 20.77
C PRO A 67 -0.77 -4.34 19.33
N VAL A 68 -1.14 -3.54 18.33
CA VAL A 68 -0.93 -3.88 16.90
C VAL A 68 0.56 -4.06 16.57
N SER A 69 1.43 -3.32 17.25
CA SER A 69 2.89 -3.41 17.11
C SER A 69 3.47 -4.82 17.35
N ALA A 70 2.74 -5.70 18.05
CA ALA A 70 3.13 -7.09 18.27
C ALA A 70 3.05 -7.94 17.00
N MET A 71 2.19 -7.57 16.05
CA MET A 71 2.01 -8.29 14.78
C MET A 71 2.78 -7.64 13.63
N SER A 72 2.89 -6.30 13.63
CA SER A 72 3.65 -5.55 12.64
C SER A 72 4.17 -4.25 13.25
N ARG A 73 5.44 -3.90 12.99
CA ARG A 73 6.03 -2.65 13.53
C ARG A 73 5.46 -1.39 12.87
N GLY A 74 4.83 -1.55 11.71
CA GLY A 74 4.34 -0.45 10.89
C GLY A 74 4.47 -0.77 9.42
N ILE A 75 4.01 0.16 8.59
CA ILE A 75 3.99 0.03 7.14
C ILE A 75 4.33 1.36 6.48
N LEU A 76 5.09 1.29 5.39
CA LEU A 76 5.22 2.32 4.37
C LEU A 76 4.29 1.95 3.20
N ILE A 77 3.53 2.91 2.70
CA ILE A 77 2.60 2.77 1.59
C ILE A 77 3.02 3.74 0.50
N ILE A 78 3.20 3.24 -0.72
CA ILE A 78 3.51 4.02 -1.91
C ILE A 78 2.31 3.93 -2.85
N TYR A 79 1.96 5.04 -3.50
CA TYR A 79 0.82 5.13 -4.42
C TYR A 79 1.31 5.25 -5.85
N THR A 80 0.69 4.49 -6.75
CA THR A 80 0.94 4.55 -8.19
C THR A 80 -0.37 4.59 -8.98
N GLY A 81 -0.30 5.16 -10.19
CA GLY A 81 -1.46 5.38 -11.06
C GLY A 81 -1.74 4.23 -12.01
N SER A 82 -0.79 3.30 -12.17
CA SER A 82 -0.93 2.13 -13.04
C SER A 82 -0.26 0.90 -12.47
N LYS A 83 -0.62 -0.26 -13.02
CA LYS A 83 0.02 -1.54 -12.69
C LYS A 83 1.49 -1.56 -13.13
N ASP A 84 1.79 -1.04 -14.32
CA ASP A 84 3.15 -1.01 -14.84
C ASP A 84 4.07 -0.13 -13.98
N GLU A 85 3.56 1.03 -13.52
CA GLU A 85 4.29 1.89 -12.59
C GLU A 85 4.52 1.18 -11.26
N MET A 86 3.50 0.47 -10.74
CA MET A 86 3.63 -0.32 -9.52
C MET A 86 4.72 -1.39 -9.67
N GLU A 87 4.70 -2.17 -10.76
CA GLU A 87 5.68 -3.24 -11.00
C GLU A 87 7.11 -2.69 -11.14
N ARG A 88 7.27 -1.55 -11.82
CA ARG A 88 8.56 -0.84 -11.92
C ARG A 88 9.08 -0.44 -10.54
N VAL A 89 8.28 0.26 -9.74
CA VAL A 89 8.67 0.69 -8.39
C VAL A 89 9.01 -0.52 -7.50
N MET A 90 8.22 -1.58 -7.56
CA MET A 90 8.52 -2.82 -6.82
C MET A 90 9.83 -3.48 -7.28
N GLY A 91 10.17 -3.40 -8.57
CA GLY A 91 11.44 -3.86 -9.12
C GLY A 91 12.62 -3.09 -8.56
N GLU A 92 12.52 -1.76 -8.54
CA GLU A 92 13.57 -0.86 -8.01
C GLU A 92 13.78 -1.05 -6.50
N LEU A 93 12.71 -1.25 -5.73
CA LEU A 93 12.78 -1.41 -4.28
C LEU A 93 13.09 -2.85 -3.82
N GLY A 94 12.87 -3.84 -4.67
CA GLY A 94 13.05 -5.27 -4.35
C GLY A 94 14.38 -5.61 -3.67
N PRO A 95 15.54 -5.13 -4.18
CA PRO A 95 16.85 -5.38 -3.56
C PRO A 95 17.00 -4.85 -2.13
N LEU A 96 16.22 -3.82 -1.76
CA LEU A 96 16.29 -3.17 -0.44
C LEU A 96 15.39 -3.87 0.60
N ILE A 97 14.64 -4.90 0.19
CA ILE A 97 13.53 -5.45 0.96
C ILE A 97 13.66 -6.98 1.09
N ARG A 98 13.77 -7.45 2.33
CA ARG A 98 13.74 -8.89 2.67
C ARG A 98 12.33 -9.38 2.92
N ARG A 99 12.14 -10.70 2.88
CA ARG A 99 10.86 -11.32 3.23
C ARG A 99 10.50 -11.05 4.70
N VAL A 100 9.23 -10.72 4.94
CA VAL A 100 8.64 -10.70 6.29
C VAL A 100 8.30 -12.10 6.79
N GLY A 101 8.22 -12.23 8.12
CA GLY A 101 7.80 -13.45 8.79
C GLY A 101 6.31 -13.77 8.59
N SER A 102 5.94 -15.04 8.78
CA SER A 102 4.59 -15.55 8.46
C SER A 102 3.46 -14.87 9.24
N LEU A 103 3.71 -14.46 10.48
CA LEU A 103 2.71 -13.77 11.30
C LEU A 103 2.32 -12.41 10.70
N GLU A 104 3.31 -11.61 10.31
CA GLU A 104 3.10 -10.31 9.72
C GLU A 104 2.47 -10.42 8.32
N ARG A 105 2.85 -11.44 7.54
CA ARG A 105 2.16 -11.75 6.27
C ARG A 105 0.68 -11.97 6.48
N LYS A 106 0.34 -12.88 7.39
CA LYS A 106 -1.04 -13.23 7.71
C LYS A 106 -1.83 -12.02 8.22
N PHE A 107 -1.20 -11.15 9.00
CA PHE A 107 -1.81 -9.89 9.43
C PHE A 107 -2.28 -9.05 8.22
N PHE A 108 -1.41 -8.79 7.25
CA PHE A 108 -1.81 -8.01 6.07
C PHE A 108 -2.77 -8.78 5.16
N ASP A 109 -2.62 -10.10 5.01
CA ASP A 109 -3.55 -10.90 4.20
C ASP A 109 -4.99 -10.82 4.75
N VAL A 110 -5.15 -10.94 6.07
CA VAL A 110 -6.46 -10.94 6.73
C VAL A 110 -7.07 -9.54 6.79
N PHE A 111 -6.30 -8.53 7.18
CA PHE A 111 -6.85 -7.20 7.46
C PHE A 111 -6.79 -6.25 6.28
N VAL A 112 -5.96 -6.54 5.28
CA VAL A 112 -5.69 -5.65 4.15
C VAL A 112 -5.92 -6.34 2.82
N ASN A 113 -6.11 -7.67 2.74
CA ASN A 113 -6.38 -8.42 1.51
C ASN A 113 -5.41 -8.04 0.36
N VAL A 114 -4.17 -8.48 0.47
CA VAL A 114 -3.06 -8.08 -0.41
C VAL A 114 -2.53 -9.25 -1.24
N GLU A 115 -1.73 -8.94 -2.26
CA GLU A 115 -0.82 -9.90 -2.89
C GLU A 115 0.63 -9.61 -2.48
N TRP A 116 1.49 -10.61 -2.57
CA TRP A 116 2.89 -10.51 -2.17
C TRP A 116 3.84 -10.79 -3.33
N LYS A 117 4.92 -10.01 -3.39
CA LYS A 117 6.11 -10.30 -4.20
C LYS A 117 7.34 -10.07 -3.33
N GLY A 118 7.99 -11.16 -2.92
CA GLY A 118 9.08 -11.07 -1.95
C GLY A 118 8.60 -10.54 -0.60
N GLY A 119 9.24 -9.49 -0.08
CA GLY A 119 8.85 -8.81 1.17
C GLY A 119 7.90 -7.62 0.99
N ILE A 120 7.45 -7.39 -0.24
CA ILE A 120 6.56 -6.29 -0.61
C ILE A 120 5.16 -6.86 -0.80
N ASN A 121 4.15 -6.18 -0.26
CA ASN A 121 2.77 -6.43 -0.61
C ASN A 121 2.21 -5.34 -1.53
N TYR A 122 1.14 -5.66 -2.25
CA TYR A 122 0.47 -4.70 -3.11
C TYR A 122 -1.00 -5.04 -3.25
N ARG A 123 -1.79 -4.03 -3.60
CA ARG A 123 -3.19 -4.18 -3.97
C ARG A 123 -3.69 -2.96 -4.74
N ARG A 124 -4.89 -3.10 -5.30
CA ARG A 124 -5.64 -1.98 -5.89
C ARG A 124 -6.66 -1.42 -4.90
N GLY A 125 -6.89 -0.11 -4.99
CA GLY A 125 -7.80 0.63 -4.13
C GLY A 125 -7.46 0.53 -2.64
N CYS A 126 -8.34 1.07 -1.80
CA CYS A 126 -8.19 0.97 -0.34
C CYS A 126 -8.98 -0.24 0.19
N PRO A 127 -8.57 -0.86 1.31
CA PRO A 127 -9.27 -2.03 1.86
C PRO A 127 -10.74 -1.79 2.18
N GLU A 128 -11.13 -0.56 2.50
CA GLU A 128 -12.54 -0.26 2.78
C GLU A 128 -13.45 -0.56 1.58
N PHE A 129 -12.90 -0.49 0.36
CA PHE A 129 -13.64 -0.77 -0.87
C PHE A 129 -13.85 -2.26 -1.14
N ASP A 130 -13.29 -3.18 -0.34
CA ASP A 130 -13.53 -4.62 -0.47
C ASP A 130 -15.01 -5.00 -0.25
N LYS A 131 -15.82 -4.07 0.28
CA LYS A 131 -17.30 -4.19 0.28
C LYS A 131 -17.90 -4.31 -1.13
N PHE A 132 -17.19 -3.85 -2.16
CA PHE A 132 -17.59 -3.93 -3.57
C PHE A 132 -17.06 -5.21 -4.26
N GLY A 133 -16.55 -6.17 -3.48
CA GLY A 133 -15.98 -7.43 -3.98
C GLY A 133 -14.45 -7.44 -3.97
N ASP A 134 -13.84 -8.52 -4.46
CA ASP A 134 -12.38 -8.65 -4.49
C ASP A 134 -11.75 -7.65 -5.45
N TRP A 135 -10.74 -6.91 -5.00
CA TRP A 135 -10.08 -5.91 -5.84
C TRP A 135 -9.42 -6.48 -7.10
N ARG A 136 -9.13 -7.79 -7.12
CA ARG A 136 -8.60 -8.51 -8.28
C ARG A 136 -9.63 -8.70 -9.38
N SER A 137 -10.93 -8.59 -9.06
CA SER A 137 -12.03 -8.68 -10.02
C SER A 137 -12.63 -7.33 -10.40
N TRP A 138 -12.33 -6.23 -9.70
CA TRP A 138 -12.94 -4.94 -10.06
C TRP A 138 -12.63 -4.53 -11.52
N GLY A 139 -13.61 -3.93 -12.20
CA GLY A 139 -13.46 -3.55 -13.61
C GLY A 139 -13.30 -4.73 -14.58
N LYS A 140 -13.49 -5.98 -14.13
CA LYS A 140 -13.59 -7.17 -15.01
C LYS A 140 -15.04 -7.57 -15.32
N GLU A 141 -16.03 -6.85 -14.81
CA GLU A 141 -17.44 -7.08 -15.15
C GLU A 141 -17.87 -6.25 -16.38
N THR A 142 -18.12 -7.00 -17.45
CA THR A 142 -18.93 -6.76 -18.66
C THR A 142 -18.40 -5.87 -19.78
N HIS A 143 -17.75 -6.51 -20.76
CA HIS A 143 -18.25 -6.47 -22.14
C HIS A 143 -18.62 -7.89 -22.57
#